data_AF-A0A371QLU6-F1
#
_entry.id   AF-A0A371QLU6-F1
#
_cell.length_a   1.000
_cell.length_b   1.000
_cell.length_c   1.000
_cell.angle_alpha   90.00
_cell.angle_beta   90.00
_cell.angle_gamma   90.00
#
_symmetry.space_group_name_H-M   'P 1'
#
loop_
_entity.id
_entity.type
_entity.pdbx_description
1 polymer ?
#
loop_
_entity_poly.entity_id
_entity_poly.type
_entity_poly.pdbx_seq_one_letter_code
_entity_poly.pdbx_strand_id
1 'polypeptide(L)' 'MIKKLQKIGNSRGILLEKALLKLLKVENDGSVEVVPHEEGLLIKKVDTKSAYSQVSKKHRKSLDKLAE' A
#
# COMPACT_ATOMS: atom_id res chain seq x y z
N MET A 1 0.74 19.09 -9.90
CA MET A 1 -0.22 19.86 -9.07
C MET A 1 0.34 19.97 -7.67
N ILE A 2 0.36 21.17 -7.08
CA ILE A 2 0.85 21.38 -5.71
C ILE A 2 -0.37 21.30 -4.77
N LYS A 3 -0.39 20.28 -3.90
CA LYS A 3 -1.40 20.14 -2.83
C LYS A 3 -0.86 20.75 -1.54
N LYS A 4 -1.75 21.37 -0.76
CA LYS A 4 -1.42 21.89 0.58
C LYS A 4 -1.95 20.94 1.64
N LEU A 5 -1.26 20.86 2.77
CA LEU A 5 -1.76 20.20 3.97
C LEU A 5 -2.99 20.96 4.49
N GLN A 6 -4.10 20.26 4.60
CA GLN A 6 -5.37 20.80 5.09
C GLN A 6 -5.67 20.22 6.48
N LYS A 7 -6.42 20.96 7.29
CA LYS A 7 -6.96 20.43 8.54
C LYS A 7 -8.12 19.50 8.20
N ILE A 8 -8.06 18.25 8.66
CA ILE A 8 -9.13 17.25 8.54
C ILE A 8 -9.46 16.78 9.95
N GLY A 9 -10.60 17.23 10.49
CA GLY A 9 -10.93 17.02 11.90
C GLY A 9 -9.84 17.58 12.83
N ASN A 10 -9.23 16.70 13.62
CA ASN A 10 -8.14 17.02 14.55
C ASN A 10 -6.74 16.73 13.99
N SER A 11 -6.64 16.42 12.69
CA SER A 11 -5.39 16.02 12.04
C SER A 11 -5.05 16.91 10.84
N ARG A 12 -3.84 16.74 10.30
CA ARG A 12 -3.45 17.30 9.01
C ARG A 12 -3.48 16.20 7.96
N GLY A 13 -3.99 16.52 6.77
CA GLY A 13 -4.06 15.55 5.67
C GLY A 13 -3.94 16.22 4.31
N ILE A 14 -3.77 15.38 3.28
CA ILE A 14 -3.74 15.78 1.87
C ILE A 14 -4.89 15.07 1.17
N LEU A 15 -5.73 15.82 0.46
CA LEU A 15 -6.82 15.25 -0.31
C LEU A 15 -6.31 14.77 -1.68
N LEU A 16 -6.36 13.46 -1.93
CA LEU A 16 -6.03 12.86 -3.22
C LEU A 16 -7.25 12.84 -4.14
N GLU A 17 -7.07 13.23 -5.40
CA GLU A 17 -8.13 13.15 -6.41
C GLU A 17 -8.53 11.70 -6.69
N LYS A 18 -9.82 11.50 -6.98
CA LYS A 18 -10.38 10.21 -7.40
C LYS A 18 -9.62 9.60 -8.59
N ALA A 19 -9.09 10.43 -9.50
CA ALA A 19 -8.28 9.97 -10.63
C ALA A 19 -6.98 9.28 -10.19
N LEU A 20 -6.27 9.83 -9.19
CA LEU A 20 -5.05 9.23 -8.64
C LEU A 20 -5.36 7.92 -7.92
N LEU A 21 -6.44 7.88 -7.15
CA LEU A 21 -6.88 6.65 -6.46
C LEU A 21 -7.22 5.53 -7.45
N LYS A 22 -7.87 5.86 -8.58
CA LYS A 22 -8.15 4.92 -9.67
C LYS A 22 -6.87 4.38 -10.31
N LEU A 23 -5.87 5.24 -10.55
CA LEU A 23 -4.57 4.81 -11.10
C LEU A 23 -3.83 3.89 -10.13
N LEU A 24 -3.87 4.18 -8.83
CA LEU A 24 -3.35 3.31 -7.78
C LEU A 24 -4.20 2.05 -7.54
N LYS A 25 -5.35 1.93 -8.24
CA LYS A 25 -6.33 0.86 -8.08
C LYS A 25 -6.79 0.69 -6.63
N VAL A 26 -6.87 1.79 -5.88
CA VAL A 26 -7.37 1.81 -4.50
C VAL A 26 -8.89 1.98 -4.56
N GLU A 27 -9.61 1.02 -3.99
CA GLU A 27 -11.06 1.09 -3.88
C GLU A 27 -11.47 2.08 -2.79
N ASN A 28 -12.76 2.45 -2.74
CA ASN A 28 -13.28 3.23 -1.62
C ASN A 28 -13.00 2.44 -0.33
N ASP A 29 -12.45 3.12 0.69
CA ASP A 29 -12.02 2.55 1.97
C ASP A 29 -10.81 1.57 1.90
N GLY A 30 -10.13 1.50 0.75
CA GLY A 30 -8.92 0.70 0.60
C GLY A 30 -7.74 1.25 1.43
N SER A 31 -6.93 0.33 1.99
CA SER A 31 -5.73 0.69 2.73
C SER A 31 -4.55 1.00 1.80
N VAL A 32 -3.78 2.03 2.17
CA VAL A 32 -2.52 2.39 1.53
C VAL A 32 -1.41 2.46 2.57
N GLU A 33 -0.21 2.08 2.17
CA GLU A 33 1.00 2.23 2.95
C GLU A 33 1.68 3.54 2.57
N VAL A 34 2.12 4.30 3.58
CA VAL A 34 2.85 5.56 3.41
C VAL A 34 4.25 5.37 3.97
N VAL A 35 5.25 5.49 3.11
CA VAL A 35 6.66 5.27 3.47
C VAL A 35 7.45 6.56 3.22
N PRO A 36 8.29 7.02 4.18
CA PRO A 36 9.25 8.08 3.92
C PRO A 36 10.21 7.71 2.79
N HIS A 37 10.49 8.65 1.90
CA HIS A 37 11.49 8.55 0.84
C HIS A 37 12.33 9.83 0.84
N GLU A 38 13.52 9.80 0.25
CA GLU A 38 14.54 10.86 0.35
C GLU A 38 14.01 12.30 0.16
N GLU A 39 13.04 12.50 -0.74
CA GLU A 39 12.45 13.81 -1.02
C GLU A 39 10.92 13.88 -0.78
N GLY A 40 10.34 12.91 -0.04
CA GLY A 40 8.91 12.95 0.21
C GLY A 40 8.29 11.66 0.77
N LEU A 41 7.06 11.40 0.35
CA LEU A 41 6.29 10.23 0.77
C LEU A 41 5.97 9.36 -0.43
N LEU A 42 6.29 8.08 -0.33
CA LEU A 42 5.88 7.07 -1.28
C LEU A 42 4.58 6.42 -0.79
N ILE A 43 3.52 6.51 -1.59
CA ILE A 43 2.21 5.92 -1.29
C ILE A 43 2.05 4.65 -2.13
N LYS A 44 1.86 3.52 -1.47
CA LYS A 44 1.67 2.21 -2.12
C LYS A 44 0.31 1.64 -1.74
N LYS A 45 -0.35 0.96 -2.69
CA LYS A 45 -1.53 0.15 -2.35
C LYS A 45 -1.08 -1.02 -1.47
N VAL A 46 -1.79 -1.27 -0.37
CA VAL A 46 -1.62 -2.50 0.40
C VAL A 46 -2.31 -3.63 -0.36
N ASP A 47 -1.53 -4.56 -0.92
CA ASP A 47 -2.07 -5.77 -1.53
C ASP A 47 -1.83 -6.98 -0.61
N THR A 48 -2.88 -7.42 0.07
CA THR A 48 -2.85 -8.61 0.93
C THR A 48 -2.45 -9.86 0.16
N LYS A 49 -2.76 -9.95 -1.14
CA LYS A 49 -2.38 -11.10 -1.97
C LYS A 49 -0.87 -11.22 -2.13
N SER A 50 -0.15 -10.11 -2.16
CA SER A 50 1.31 -10.11 -2.29
C SER A 50 2.00 -10.69 -1.05
N ALA A 51 1.52 -10.31 0.15
CA ALA A 51 2.00 -10.82 1.43
C ALA A 51 1.68 -12.32 1.58
N TYR A 52 0.44 -12.73 1.27
CA TYR A 52 0.06 -14.15 1.27
C TYR A 52 0.84 -14.98 0.24
N SER A 53 1.12 -14.42 -0.95
CA SER A 53 1.96 -15.08 -1.96
C SER A 53 3.38 -15.35 -1.45
N GLN A 54 4.00 -14.38 -0.76
CA GLN A 54 5.34 -14.55 -0.22
C GLN A 54 5.38 -15.62 0.88
N VAL A 55 4.40 -15.59 1.80
CA VAL A 55 4.25 -16.57 2.86
C VAL A 55 3.98 -17.97 2.28
N SER A 56 3.04 -18.08 1.33
CA SER A 56 2.72 -19.34 0.65
C SER A 56 3.91 -19.93 -0.11
N LYS A 57 4.71 -19.11 -0.81
CA LYS A 57 5.96 -19.55 -1.46
C LYS A 57 7.00 -20.06 -0.46
N LYS A 58 7.11 -19.43 0.72
CA LYS A 58 8.01 -19.88 1.79
C LYS A 58 7.58 -21.24 2.34
N HIS A 59 6.28 -21.44 2.58
CA HIS A 59 5.75 -22.71 3.04
C HIS A 59 5.86 -23.82 1.99
N ARG A 60 5.65 -23.54 0.70
CA ARG A 60 5.82 -24.52 -0.37
C ARG A 60 7.26 -25.02 -0.47
N LYS A 61 8.25 -24.12 -0.38
CA LYS A 61 9.68 -24.51 -0.33
C LYS A 61 10.03 -25.38 0.88
N SER A 62 9.38 -25.17 2.02
CA SER A 62 9.56 -26.02 3.20
C SER A 62 8.93 -27.40 3.02
N LEU A 63 7.79 -27.48 2.35
CA LEU A 63 7.11 -28.76 2.06
C LEU A 63 7.86 -29.57 1.00
N ASP A 64 8.39 -28.92 -0.04
CA ASP A 64 9.19 -29.60 -1.08
C ASP A 64 10.45 -30.25 -0.49
N LYS A 65 11.06 -29.63 0.53
CA LYS A 65 12.23 -30.17 1.25
C LYS A 65 11.93 -31.35 2.19
N LEU A 66 10.66 -31.55 2.55
CA LEU A 66 10.22 -32.66 3.40
C LEU A 66 9.73 -33.86 2.56
N ALA A 67 9.58 -33.67 1.25
CA ALA A 67 9.17 -34.70 0.30
C ALA A 67 10.37 -35.38 -0.41
N GLU A 68 11.60 -34.94 -0.11
CA GLU A 68 12.89 -35.52 -0.52
C GLU A 68 13.50 -36.29 0.66
#